data_AF-A0A9E3MHW6-F1
#
_entry.id   AF-A0A9E3MHW6-F1
#
_cell.length_a   1.000
_cell.length_b   1.000
_cell.length_c   1.000
_cell.angle_alpha   90.00
_cell.angle_beta   90.00
_cell.angle_gamma   90.00
#
_symmetry.space_group_name_H-M   'P 1'
#
loop_
_entity.id
_entity.type
_entity.pdbx_description
1 polymer ?
#
loop_
_entity_poly.entity_id
_entity_poly.type
_entity_poly.pdbx_seq_one_letter_code
_entity_poly.pdbx_strand_id
1 'polypeptide(L)'
;TEKTFTRKLYEILLALKIEAQLSKDQILELYMNQIYLGQRAYGFESASEIYFGKSLKDITIGEAAMLAGLPKAPSSYNPIANPKRAKVRQQYIIDRMFENGFITEDERKAAHAQVLTYRAPSESPIHAEYVAEMARQLVYAQYGDEAYTRGLNVVLTVDSTDQLAAYHALRRGIMDFERRQQFRGPEGYVDLPADPKAVDARVAEALADHPDNDDLKAAVVLESSPRKVVAVLQSGDAITVTGEGLKPVTSGLSPKADPKVQIRPGAIVRAMRTDKGDWTLTQQPEVEGAFVATEPGTGAIRALVGGFDYGKNKFNHVMQAWRQPGSSFKPFIYSSAIEKGFTPSTIVNDAPLFFDAGTTGSQPWEPKNYDGKFEGPMPLRTALAKSKNMVSIRILQSVGPAYAQQWISRFGFDPEKHPPYLTMALGSGSVTPIQMSTAYGVFATGGYRVNPMLITKVTDARGKVLHEEKARPFSDDMRAVEPRNAFMMESLLNTVTRSGTAARAQAVLKRPDLYGKTGTTNDSMDAWFCGFQPSLAAIVWIGYDTPRKLGDRETGGGLALPVWIEFMQTALKDVPQAPLEAPTGVMNVNGEWYYDEFGPANGVSGLGLDDKSPAQSTDDEKKSILDLFKTGT
;
A
#
# COMPACT_ATOMS: atom_id res chain seq x y z
N THR A 1 35.72 -0.72 -1.58
CA THR A 1 36.99 -0.46 -2.30
C THR A 1 37.55 -1.69 -2.99
N GLU A 2 37.50 -2.91 -2.41
CA GLU A 2 37.90 -4.14 -3.13
C GLU A 2 36.99 -4.50 -4.33
N LYS A 3 35.65 -4.41 -4.18
CA LYS A 3 34.70 -4.68 -5.29
C LYS A 3 34.89 -3.82 -6.54
N THR A 4 35.46 -2.62 -6.38
CA THR A 4 35.67 -1.67 -7.48
C THR A 4 36.90 -1.98 -8.33
N PHE A 5 37.96 -2.57 -7.77
CA PHE A 5 39.16 -2.92 -8.54
C PHE A 5 38.94 -4.13 -9.43
N THR A 6 38.31 -5.18 -8.90
CA THR A 6 37.98 -6.39 -9.69
C THR A 6 37.00 -6.05 -10.82
N ARG A 7 35.99 -5.21 -10.55
CA ARG A 7 35.07 -4.71 -11.59
C ARG A 7 35.81 -3.96 -12.70
N LYS A 8 36.74 -3.07 -12.33
CA LYS A 8 37.56 -2.32 -13.29
C LYS A 8 38.41 -3.23 -14.17
N LEU A 9 38.96 -4.31 -13.61
CA LEU A 9 39.72 -5.29 -14.37
C LEU A 9 38.84 -6.04 -15.40
N TYR A 10 37.62 -6.42 -15.00
CA TYR A 10 36.64 -7.02 -15.93
C TYR A 10 36.18 -6.03 -17.02
N GLU A 11 35.93 -4.77 -16.67
CA GLU A 11 35.59 -3.71 -17.62
C GLU A 11 36.71 -3.52 -18.65
N ILE A 12 37.99 -3.55 -18.24
CA ILE A 12 39.14 -3.47 -19.15
C ILE A 12 39.19 -4.68 -20.10
N LEU A 13 39.05 -5.90 -19.57
CA LEU A 13 39.07 -7.12 -20.40
C LEU A 13 37.90 -7.16 -21.38
N LEU A 14 36.72 -6.72 -20.96
CA LEU A 14 35.53 -6.63 -21.79
C LEU A 14 35.70 -5.55 -22.87
N ALA A 15 36.23 -4.38 -22.53
CA ALA A 15 36.52 -3.32 -23.48
C ALA A 15 37.52 -3.77 -24.56
N LEU A 16 38.60 -4.46 -24.16
CA LEU A 16 39.57 -5.04 -25.10
C LEU A 16 38.92 -6.09 -26.02
N LYS A 17 38.03 -6.92 -25.49
CA LYS A 17 37.28 -7.91 -26.29
C LYS A 17 36.33 -7.24 -27.28
N ILE A 18 35.63 -6.18 -26.86
CA ILE A 18 34.73 -5.40 -27.70
C ILE A 18 35.51 -4.70 -28.82
N GLU A 19 36.64 -4.05 -28.50
CA GLU A 19 37.51 -3.39 -29.50
C GLU A 19 38.17 -4.36 -30.48
N ALA A 20 38.37 -5.62 -30.09
CA ALA A 20 38.87 -6.66 -30.99
C ALA A 20 37.79 -7.17 -31.97
N GLN A 21 36.51 -6.97 -31.67
CA GLN A 21 35.39 -7.51 -32.45
C GLN A 21 34.59 -6.45 -33.21
N LEU A 22 34.65 -5.18 -32.80
CA LEU A 22 33.88 -4.07 -33.36
C LEU A 22 34.79 -2.88 -33.66
N SER A 23 34.48 -2.15 -34.73
CA SER A 23 35.15 -0.88 -35.04
C SER A 23 34.76 0.21 -34.03
N LYS A 24 35.57 1.28 -33.94
CA LYS A 24 35.26 2.43 -33.07
C LYS A 24 33.88 3.04 -33.38
N ASP A 25 33.50 3.08 -34.66
CA ASP A 25 32.20 3.60 -35.09
C ASP A 25 31.05 2.71 -34.62
N GLN A 26 31.20 1.39 -34.71
CA GLN A 26 30.20 0.43 -34.22
C GLN A 26 30.04 0.47 -32.70
N ILE A 27 31.15 0.68 -31.97
CA ILE A 27 31.13 0.84 -30.52
C ILE A 27 30.38 2.13 -30.15
N LEU A 28 30.65 3.23 -30.86
CA LEU A 28 29.97 4.49 -30.65
C LEU A 28 28.47 4.39 -30.99
N GLU A 29 28.12 3.71 -32.08
CA GLU A 29 26.72 3.46 -32.48
C GLU A 29 25.96 2.69 -31.40
N LEU A 30 26.53 1.58 -30.90
CA LEU A 30 25.94 0.81 -29.80
C LEU A 30 25.74 1.67 -28.56
N TYR A 31 26.77 2.43 -28.17
CA TYR A 31 26.69 3.34 -27.03
C TYR A 31 25.58 4.39 -27.23
N MET A 32 25.53 5.02 -28.41
CA MET A 32 24.56 6.06 -28.73
C MET A 32 23.12 5.56 -28.75
N ASN A 33 22.89 4.27 -28.98
CA ASN A 33 21.57 3.66 -28.98
C ASN A 33 21.16 3.06 -27.62
N GLN A 34 22.12 2.78 -26.72
CA GLN A 34 21.84 2.07 -25.47
C GLN A 34 21.97 2.94 -24.22
N ILE A 35 22.69 4.08 -24.28
CA ILE A 35 22.93 4.86 -23.07
C ILE A 35 21.65 5.44 -22.48
N TYR A 36 21.49 5.31 -21.16
CA TYR A 36 20.42 5.94 -20.43
C TYR A 36 20.63 7.45 -20.27
N LEU A 37 19.67 8.25 -20.72
CA LEU A 37 19.74 9.72 -20.75
C LEU A 37 18.64 10.37 -19.88
N GLY A 38 18.08 9.64 -18.92
CA GLY A 38 16.99 10.13 -18.07
C GLY A 38 15.63 10.05 -18.76
N GLN A 39 14.53 10.29 -18.03
CA GLN A 39 13.15 10.25 -18.55
C GLN A 39 12.79 8.95 -19.32
N ARG A 40 13.34 7.81 -18.88
CA ARG A 40 13.17 6.50 -19.56
C ARG A 40 13.71 6.47 -21.00
N ALA A 41 14.51 7.46 -21.40
CA ALA A 41 15.17 7.50 -22.70
C ALA A 41 16.43 6.62 -22.70
N TYR A 42 16.46 5.63 -23.59
CA TYR A 42 17.64 4.86 -23.93
C TYR A 42 18.05 5.20 -25.35
N GLY A 43 19.24 5.79 -25.50
CA GLY A 43 19.78 6.28 -26.75
C GLY A 43 19.40 7.72 -27.09
N PHE A 44 20.24 8.36 -27.92
CA PHE A 44 20.16 9.79 -28.22
C PHE A 44 18.94 10.17 -29.08
N GLU A 45 18.52 9.32 -30.02
CA GLU A 45 17.31 9.57 -30.81
C GLU A 45 16.06 9.61 -29.92
N SER A 46 15.90 8.59 -29.06
CA SER A 46 14.79 8.55 -28.11
C SER A 46 14.83 9.72 -27.13
N ALA A 47 16.01 10.12 -26.65
CA ALA A 47 16.14 11.28 -25.78
C ALA A 47 15.78 12.59 -26.50
N SER A 48 16.20 12.76 -27.76
CA SER A 48 15.83 13.92 -28.57
C SER A 48 14.32 14.03 -28.74
N GLU A 49 13.64 12.93 -29.05
CA GLU A 49 12.18 12.89 -29.18
C GLU A 49 11.47 13.16 -27.85
N ILE A 50 11.98 12.61 -26.74
CA ILE A 50 11.41 12.78 -25.39
C ILE A 50 11.57 14.21 -24.89
N TYR A 51 12.76 14.80 -25.01
CA TYR A 51 13.04 16.13 -24.47
C TYR A 51 12.60 17.27 -25.40
N PHE A 52 12.71 17.10 -26.71
CA PHE A 52 12.50 18.19 -27.68
C PHE A 52 11.42 17.89 -28.72
N GLY A 53 10.96 16.63 -28.86
CA GLY A 53 10.01 16.24 -29.91
C GLY A 53 10.59 16.40 -31.31
N LYS A 54 11.90 16.17 -31.45
CA LYS A 54 12.66 16.32 -32.70
C LYS A 54 13.47 15.07 -32.95
N SER A 55 13.66 14.74 -34.23
CA SER A 55 14.67 13.75 -34.61
C SER A 55 16.08 14.27 -34.32
N LEU A 56 17.03 13.38 -34.02
CA LEU A 56 18.39 13.76 -33.62
C LEU A 56 19.13 14.58 -34.68
N LYS A 57 18.77 14.42 -35.96
CA LYS A 57 19.35 15.20 -37.06
C LYS A 57 18.89 16.68 -37.09
N ASP A 58 17.80 16.99 -36.40
CA ASP A 58 17.13 18.29 -36.46
C ASP A 58 17.37 19.15 -35.20
N ILE A 59 18.23 18.70 -34.29
CA ILE A 59 18.54 19.42 -33.05
C ILE A 59 19.60 20.50 -33.25
N THR A 60 19.54 21.56 -32.43
CA THR A 60 20.55 22.64 -32.43
C THR A 60 21.82 22.26 -31.65
N ILE A 61 22.89 23.04 -31.79
CA ILE A 61 24.12 22.89 -30.98
C ILE A 61 23.81 22.95 -29.47
N GLY A 62 22.94 23.87 -29.06
CA GLY A 62 22.52 23.97 -27.66
C GLY A 62 21.79 22.72 -27.17
N GLU A 63 20.91 22.14 -27.99
CA GLU A 63 20.17 20.90 -27.67
C GLU A 63 21.10 19.69 -27.65
N ALA A 64 22.03 19.60 -28.61
CA ALA A 64 23.06 18.56 -28.65
C ALA A 64 23.98 18.61 -27.42
N ALA A 65 24.43 19.80 -27.03
CA ALA A 65 25.23 20.00 -25.82
C ALA A 65 24.46 19.62 -24.55
N MET A 66 23.13 19.83 -24.52
CA MET A 66 22.28 19.38 -23.41
C MET A 66 22.26 17.85 -23.32
N LEU A 67 21.94 17.15 -24.43
CA LEU A 67 21.90 15.68 -24.45
C LEU A 67 23.26 15.06 -24.12
N ALA A 68 24.36 15.62 -24.64
CA ALA A 68 25.72 15.17 -24.35
C ALA A 68 26.13 15.37 -22.87
N GLY A 69 25.42 16.22 -22.13
CA GLY A 69 25.64 16.47 -20.71
C GLY A 69 25.05 15.43 -19.77
N LEU A 70 24.01 14.73 -20.23
CA LEU A 70 23.23 13.79 -19.43
C LEU A 70 23.99 12.53 -19.01
N PRO A 71 24.81 11.87 -19.85
CA PRO A 71 25.52 10.62 -19.51
C PRO A 71 26.25 10.62 -18.16
N LYS A 72 26.83 11.76 -17.76
CA LYS A 72 27.62 11.86 -16.52
C LYS A 72 26.76 11.67 -15.27
N ALA A 73 25.56 12.25 -15.26
CA ALA A 73 24.60 12.16 -14.16
C ALA A 73 23.20 12.45 -14.71
N PRO A 74 22.53 11.44 -15.33
CA PRO A 74 21.29 11.66 -16.07
C PRO A 74 20.13 12.20 -15.22
N SER A 75 20.17 11.97 -13.91
CA SER A 75 19.19 12.50 -12.95
C SER A 75 19.52 13.94 -12.51
N SER A 76 20.77 14.21 -12.13
CA SER A 76 21.19 15.51 -11.59
C SER A 76 21.29 16.61 -12.65
N TYR A 77 21.61 16.23 -13.89
CA TYR A 77 21.63 17.14 -15.03
C TYR A 77 20.38 17.04 -15.91
N ASN A 78 19.34 16.36 -15.43
CA ASN A 78 18.07 16.31 -16.13
C ASN A 78 17.48 17.73 -16.29
N PRO A 79 17.19 18.22 -17.51
CA PRO A 79 16.71 19.58 -17.71
C PRO A 79 15.29 19.82 -17.20
N ILE A 80 14.49 18.76 -17.05
CA ILE A 80 13.13 18.84 -16.53
C ILE A 80 13.17 18.89 -14.99
N ALA A 81 13.92 17.98 -14.36
CA ALA A 81 14.00 17.93 -12.90
C ALA A 81 14.89 19.03 -12.29
N ASN A 82 15.97 19.42 -13.00
CA ASN A 82 17.04 20.28 -12.50
C ASN A 82 17.48 21.33 -13.54
N PRO A 83 16.61 22.27 -13.96
CA PRO A 83 16.88 23.18 -15.07
C PRO A 83 18.12 24.06 -14.86
N LYS A 84 18.37 24.50 -13.62
CA LYS A 84 19.55 25.32 -13.27
C LYS A 84 20.85 24.55 -13.50
N ARG A 85 20.97 23.33 -12.97
CA ARG A 85 22.18 22.50 -13.11
C ARG A 85 22.38 22.01 -14.54
N ALA A 86 21.29 21.62 -15.20
CA ALA A 86 21.32 21.25 -16.61
C ALA A 86 21.88 22.40 -17.46
N LYS A 87 21.44 23.64 -17.23
CA LYS A 87 21.96 24.83 -17.95
C LYS A 87 23.45 25.04 -17.72
N VAL A 88 23.93 24.94 -16.48
CA VAL A 88 25.36 25.05 -16.17
C VAL A 88 26.16 23.95 -16.90
N ARG A 89 25.67 22.71 -16.90
CA ARG A 89 26.31 21.59 -17.59
C ARG A 89 26.32 21.77 -19.11
N GLN A 90 25.23 22.25 -19.68
CA GLN A 90 25.10 22.58 -21.10
C GLN A 90 26.14 23.62 -21.53
N GLN A 91 26.24 24.73 -20.79
CA GLN A 91 27.19 25.81 -21.09
C GLN A 91 28.63 25.31 -21.07
N TYR A 92 28.99 24.50 -20.06
CA TYR A 92 30.30 23.87 -20.00
C TYR A 92 30.60 23.01 -21.24
N ILE A 93 29.62 22.26 -21.76
CA ILE A 93 29.82 21.44 -22.96
C ILE A 93 29.96 22.30 -24.21
N ILE A 94 29.17 23.38 -24.35
CA ILE A 94 29.30 24.34 -25.44
C ILE A 94 30.73 24.91 -25.48
N ASP A 95 31.27 25.31 -24.33
CA ASP A 95 32.64 25.83 -24.24
C ASP A 95 33.68 24.77 -24.62
N ARG A 96 33.51 23.52 -24.18
CA ARG A 96 34.37 22.40 -24.58
C ARG A 96 34.29 22.09 -26.08
N MET A 97 33.12 22.21 -26.71
CA MET A 97 32.98 22.02 -28.16
C MET A 97 33.79 23.08 -28.92
N PHE A 98 33.75 24.34 -28.45
CA PHE A 98 34.55 25.42 -29.04
C PHE A 98 36.05 25.22 -28.82
N GLU A 99 36.48 24.93 -27.59
CA GLU A 99 37.90 24.69 -27.26
C GLU A 99 38.54 23.57 -28.09
N ASN A 100 37.75 22.55 -28.44
CA ASN A 100 38.22 21.43 -29.25
C ASN A 100 37.96 21.61 -30.76
N GLY A 101 37.49 22.79 -31.20
CA GLY A 101 37.32 23.13 -32.62
C GLY A 101 36.11 22.50 -33.32
N PHE A 102 35.12 22.00 -32.58
CA PHE A 102 33.90 21.42 -33.17
C PHE A 102 32.86 22.47 -33.59
N ILE A 103 32.96 23.70 -33.05
CA ILE A 103 32.08 24.83 -33.38
C ILE A 103 32.89 26.13 -33.46
N THR A 104 32.36 27.09 -34.21
CA THR A 104 32.91 28.45 -34.34
C THR A 104 32.53 29.35 -33.16
N GLU A 105 33.19 30.50 -33.03
CA GLU A 105 32.89 31.50 -31.99
C GLU A 105 31.46 32.07 -32.11
N ASP A 106 30.96 32.26 -33.33
CA ASP A 106 29.60 32.76 -33.56
C ASP A 106 28.54 31.70 -33.21
N GLU A 107 28.79 30.44 -33.56
CA GLU A 107 27.96 29.30 -33.15
C GLU A 107 27.96 29.13 -31.62
N ARG A 108 29.11 29.30 -30.96
CA ARG A 108 29.22 29.28 -29.50
C ARG A 108 28.34 30.36 -28.87
N LYS A 109 28.42 31.60 -29.36
CA LYS A 109 27.58 32.71 -28.88
C LYS A 109 26.10 32.44 -29.09
N ALA A 110 25.72 31.94 -30.26
CA ALA A 110 24.34 31.58 -30.57
C ALA A 110 23.82 30.46 -29.66
N ALA A 111 24.61 29.41 -29.43
CA ALA A 111 24.26 28.30 -28.54
C ALA A 111 24.12 28.74 -27.06
N HIS A 112 24.98 29.64 -26.60
CA HIS A 112 24.87 30.22 -25.24
C HIS A 112 23.60 31.05 -25.06
N ALA A 113 23.26 31.87 -26.06
CA ALA A 113 22.07 32.71 -26.06
C ALA A 113 20.76 31.92 -26.25
N GLN A 114 20.83 30.68 -26.73
CA GLN A 114 19.65 29.85 -26.96
C GLN A 114 18.93 29.51 -25.65
N VAL A 115 17.65 29.86 -25.60
CA VAL A 115 16.71 29.37 -24.59
C VAL A 115 16.13 28.05 -25.09
N LEU A 116 16.39 26.96 -24.38
CA LEU A 116 15.86 25.64 -24.73
C LEU A 116 14.41 25.52 -24.24
N THR A 117 13.53 25.06 -25.13
CA THR A 117 12.16 24.67 -24.79
C THR A 117 12.11 23.15 -24.74
N TYR A 118 11.68 22.61 -23.61
CA TYR A 118 11.51 21.16 -23.46
C TYR A 118 10.05 20.80 -23.67
N ARG A 119 9.81 19.64 -24.27
CA ARG A 119 8.49 19.02 -24.27
C ARG A 119 8.10 18.79 -22.82
N ALA A 120 6.89 19.22 -22.45
CA ALA A 120 6.32 18.81 -21.18
C ALA A 120 6.32 17.27 -21.16
N PRO A 121 6.90 16.62 -20.14
CA PRO A 121 6.93 15.17 -20.11
C PRO A 121 5.49 14.67 -20.22
N SER A 122 5.28 13.67 -21.07
CA SER A 122 4.12 12.80 -20.93
C SER A 122 4.37 11.93 -19.69
N GLU A 123 4.43 12.56 -18.51
CA GLU A 123 4.18 11.81 -17.29
C GLU A 123 2.79 11.20 -17.48
N SER A 124 2.69 9.88 -17.41
CA SER A 124 1.40 9.33 -17.03
C SER A 124 1.19 9.87 -15.63
N PRO A 125 0.25 10.82 -15.41
CA PRO A 125 0.13 11.51 -14.14
C PRO A 125 -0.44 10.59 -13.05
N ILE A 126 -0.45 9.28 -13.28
CA ILE A 126 -1.13 8.26 -12.53
C ILE A 126 -0.08 7.34 -11.92
N HIS A 127 -0.03 7.29 -10.59
CA HIS A 127 0.79 6.34 -9.84
C HIS A 127 0.14 4.95 -9.84
N ALA A 128 0.46 4.18 -10.89
CA ALA A 128 -0.10 2.85 -11.16
C ALA A 128 1.00 1.81 -11.44
N GLU A 129 2.19 1.96 -10.85
CA GLU A 129 3.35 1.12 -11.14
C GLU A 129 3.11 -0.35 -10.78
N TYR A 130 2.45 -0.61 -9.63
CA TYR A 130 2.05 -1.97 -9.23
C TYR A 130 1.02 -2.58 -10.19
N VAL A 131 0.07 -1.77 -10.68
CA VAL A 131 -0.93 -2.16 -11.68
C VAL A 131 -0.26 -2.50 -13.00
N ALA A 132 0.66 -1.65 -13.46
CA ALA A 132 1.40 -1.84 -14.71
C ALA A 132 2.26 -3.11 -14.65
N GLU A 133 2.95 -3.35 -13.53
CA GLU A 133 3.72 -4.58 -13.33
C GLU A 133 2.82 -5.82 -13.27
N MET A 134 1.66 -5.74 -12.62
CA MET A 134 0.68 -6.83 -12.60
C MET A 134 0.15 -7.12 -14.01
N ALA A 135 -0.20 -6.09 -14.78
CA ALA A 135 -0.62 -6.22 -16.18
C ALA A 135 0.51 -6.84 -17.04
N ARG A 136 1.75 -6.40 -16.87
CA ARG A 136 2.92 -6.96 -17.56
C ARG A 136 3.06 -8.46 -17.27
N GLN A 137 2.92 -8.88 -16.01
CA GLN A 137 3.00 -10.29 -15.62
C GLN A 137 1.87 -11.11 -16.25
N LEU A 138 0.63 -10.61 -16.25
CA LEU A 138 -0.51 -11.29 -16.87
C LEU A 138 -0.36 -11.44 -18.39
N VAL A 139 0.09 -10.38 -19.07
CA VAL A 139 0.34 -10.41 -20.52
C VAL A 139 1.51 -11.33 -20.83
N TYR A 140 2.58 -11.30 -20.04
CA TYR A 140 3.70 -12.24 -20.21
C TYR A 140 3.27 -13.69 -19.99
N ALA A 141 2.42 -13.97 -18.99
CA ALA A 141 1.90 -15.31 -18.76
C ALA A 141 1.09 -15.85 -19.96
N GLN A 142 0.44 -14.97 -20.72
CA GLN A 142 -0.35 -15.35 -21.89
C GLN A 142 0.47 -15.39 -23.21
N TYR A 143 1.41 -14.45 -23.41
CA TYR A 143 2.09 -14.24 -24.70
C TYR A 143 3.61 -14.52 -24.67
N GLY A 144 4.19 -14.81 -23.50
CA GLY A 144 5.63 -15.01 -23.34
C GLY A 144 6.47 -13.82 -23.81
N ASP A 145 7.62 -14.09 -24.43
CA ASP A 145 8.54 -13.05 -24.90
C ASP A 145 7.95 -12.15 -26.01
N GLU A 146 6.93 -12.63 -26.72
CA GLU A 146 6.21 -11.83 -27.72
C GLU A 146 5.52 -10.59 -27.11
N ALA A 147 5.24 -10.62 -25.80
CA ALA A 147 4.67 -9.50 -25.07
C ALA A 147 5.51 -8.21 -25.22
N TYR A 148 6.83 -8.32 -25.40
CA TYR A 148 7.73 -7.18 -25.48
C TYR A 148 8.07 -6.73 -26.91
N THR A 149 7.78 -7.56 -27.91
CA THR A 149 8.21 -7.30 -29.30
C THR A 149 7.06 -6.93 -30.23
N ARG A 150 5.81 -7.27 -29.87
CA ARG A 150 4.64 -7.07 -30.74
C ARG A 150 3.99 -5.68 -30.67
N GLY A 151 4.45 -4.82 -29.74
CA GLY A 151 3.83 -3.52 -29.51
C GLY A 151 2.35 -3.65 -29.11
N LEU A 152 2.05 -4.53 -28.14
CA LEU A 152 0.69 -4.77 -27.65
C LEU A 152 0.15 -3.54 -26.92
N ASN A 153 -1.12 -3.21 -27.13
CA ASN A 153 -1.86 -2.26 -26.31
C ASN A 153 -2.75 -3.01 -25.33
N VAL A 154 -2.65 -2.67 -24.04
CA VAL A 154 -3.36 -3.35 -22.96
C VAL A 154 -4.26 -2.34 -22.26
N VAL A 155 -5.57 -2.58 -22.29
CA VAL A 155 -6.58 -1.75 -21.64
C VAL A 155 -6.95 -2.41 -20.31
N LEU A 156 -6.86 -1.63 -19.23
CA LEU A 156 -7.10 -2.08 -17.87
C LEU A 156 -8.45 -1.59 -17.34
N THR A 157 -8.89 -2.17 -16.23
CA THR A 157 -10.10 -1.77 -15.48
C THR A 157 -9.89 -0.56 -14.57
N VAL A 158 -8.64 -0.13 -14.38
CA VAL A 158 -8.27 0.88 -13.38
C VAL A 158 -8.79 2.25 -13.77
N ASP A 159 -9.48 2.90 -12.84
CA ASP A 159 -9.91 4.30 -12.98
C ASP A 159 -8.79 5.22 -12.48
N SER A 160 -8.41 6.21 -13.28
CA SER A 160 -7.29 7.10 -12.95
C SER A 160 -7.56 7.96 -11.71
N THR A 161 -8.80 8.38 -11.51
CA THR A 161 -9.21 9.23 -10.39
C THR A 161 -9.15 8.43 -9.09
N ASP A 162 -9.70 7.22 -9.11
CA ASP A 162 -9.65 6.32 -7.97
C ASP A 162 -8.23 5.87 -7.64
N GLN A 163 -7.43 5.53 -8.66
CA GLN A 163 -6.06 5.08 -8.46
C GLN A 163 -5.23 6.15 -7.75
N LEU A 164 -5.36 7.41 -8.17
CA LEU A 164 -4.70 8.54 -7.50
C LEU A 164 -5.25 8.79 -6.10
N ALA A 165 -6.57 8.71 -5.90
CA ALA A 165 -7.17 8.85 -4.58
C ALA A 165 -6.67 7.77 -3.61
N ALA A 166 -6.59 6.51 -4.07
CA ALA A 166 -6.07 5.39 -3.30
C ALA A 166 -4.59 5.58 -2.95
N TYR A 167 -3.77 5.98 -3.93
CA TYR A 167 -2.35 6.23 -3.76
C TYR A 167 -2.09 7.33 -2.73
N HIS A 168 -2.74 8.50 -2.87
CA HIS A 168 -2.57 9.61 -1.93
C HIS A 168 -3.12 9.28 -0.53
N ALA A 169 -4.29 8.64 -0.43
CA ALA A 169 -4.88 8.28 0.85
C ALA A 169 -3.98 7.31 1.63
N LEU A 170 -3.46 6.26 0.98
CA LEU A 170 -2.58 5.28 1.63
C LEU A 170 -1.27 5.94 2.10
N ARG A 171 -0.63 6.74 1.23
CA ARG A 171 0.61 7.43 1.57
C ARG A 171 0.43 8.42 2.72
N ARG A 172 -0.64 9.22 2.70
CA ARG A 172 -0.96 10.13 3.79
C ARG A 172 -1.15 9.37 5.10
N GLY A 173 -1.93 8.28 5.09
CA GLY A 173 -2.14 7.44 6.28
C GLY A 173 -0.83 6.86 6.85
N ILE A 174 0.06 6.40 5.98
CA ILE A 174 1.39 5.91 6.37
C ILE A 174 2.25 7.04 6.95
N MET A 175 2.28 8.22 6.32
CA MET A 175 3.06 9.36 6.82
C MET A 175 2.49 9.95 8.12
N ASP A 176 1.18 9.91 8.32
CA ASP A 176 0.53 10.31 9.58
C ASP A 176 0.95 9.39 10.74
N PHE A 177 1.08 8.08 10.47
CA PHE A 177 1.65 7.14 11.42
C PHE A 177 3.14 7.40 11.63
N GLU A 178 3.91 7.54 10.56
CA GLU A 178 5.37 7.63 10.59
C GLU A 178 5.87 8.87 11.34
N ARG A 179 5.19 10.01 11.18
CA ARG A 179 5.54 11.27 11.87
C ARG A 179 5.38 11.22 13.39
N ARG A 180 4.64 10.22 13.91
CA ARG A 180 4.46 9.99 15.35
C ARG A 180 5.47 8.98 15.92
N GLN A 181 6.23 8.31 15.06
CA GLN A 181 7.23 7.34 15.48
C GLN A 181 8.50 8.04 15.96
N GLN A 182 9.31 7.31 16.73
CA GLN A 182 10.64 7.78 17.10
C GLN A 182 11.47 8.02 15.83
N PHE A 183 12.18 9.15 15.77
CA PHE A 183 13.13 9.42 14.71
C PHE A 183 14.31 8.45 14.80
N ARG A 184 14.56 7.73 13.71
CA ARG A 184 15.58 6.68 13.61
C ARG A 184 16.95 7.20 13.15
N GLY A 185 17.01 8.45 12.71
CA GLY A 185 18.23 9.10 12.24
C GLY A 185 18.18 9.48 10.76
N PRO A 186 19.15 10.28 10.29
CA PRO A 186 19.36 10.54 8.86
C PRO A 186 19.64 9.26 8.06
N GLU A 187 19.37 9.27 6.77
CA GLU A 187 19.65 8.13 5.87
C GLU A 187 21.16 7.93 5.63
N GLY A 188 21.95 8.98 5.88
CA GLY A 188 23.39 8.95 5.77
C GLY A 188 24.01 10.31 6.07
N TYR A 189 25.33 10.39 5.86
CA TYR A 189 26.09 11.62 6.01
C TYR A 189 27.01 11.81 4.80
N VAL A 190 27.20 13.06 4.41
CA VAL A 190 28.13 13.49 3.39
C VAL A 190 29.03 14.59 3.93
N ASP A 191 30.34 14.47 3.66
CA ASP A 191 31.29 15.56 3.89
C ASP A 191 31.04 16.70 2.90
N LEU A 192 30.71 17.87 3.44
CA LEU A 192 30.47 19.08 2.65
C LEU A 192 31.80 19.82 2.41
N PRO A 193 32.09 20.22 1.15
CA PRO A 193 33.30 20.97 0.85
C PRO A 193 33.24 22.38 1.45
N ALA A 194 34.41 22.92 1.80
CA ALA A 194 34.53 24.30 2.29
C ALA A 194 34.26 25.36 1.21
N ASP A 195 34.49 25.03 -0.07
CA ASP A 195 34.15 25.89 -1.20
C ASP A 195 32.63 25.87 -1.46
N PRO A 196 31.92 26.99 -1.26
CA PRO A 196 30.48 27.07 -1.51
C PRO A 196 30.07 26.69 -2.94
N LYS A 197 30.95 26.87 -3.93
CA LYS A 197 30.67 26.51 -5.33
C LYS A 197 30.64 25.01 -5.56
N ALA A 198 31.32 24.23 -4.71
CA ALA A 198 31.37 22.78 -4.81
C ALA A 198 30.26 22.07 -4.01
N VAL A 199 29.59 22.78 -3.08
CA VAL A 199 28.55 22.20 -2.21
C VAL A 199 27.38 21.65 -3.03
N ASP A 200 26.86 22.42 -3.98
CA ASP A 200 25.70 22.02 -4.78
C ASP A 200 25.96 20.72 -5.56
N ALA A 201 27.14 20.61 -6.18
CA ALA A 201 27.57 19.41 -6.89
C ALA A 201 27.71 18.20 -5.95
N ARG A 202 28.26 18.41 -4.74
CA ARG A 202 28.40 17.36 -3.73
C ARG A 202 27.04 16.89 -3.19
N VAL A 203 26.09 17.81 -2.99
CA VAL A 203 24.71 17.49 -2.62
C VAL A 203 24.04 16.66 -3.72
N ALA A 204 24.19 17.06 -4.97
CA ALA A 204 23.63 16.34 -6.12
C ALA A 204 24.15 14.89 -6.21
N GLU A 205 25.44 14.69 -5.94
CA GLU A 205 26.06 13.37 -5.90
C GLU A 205 25.54 12.54 -4.73
N ALA A 206 25.47 13.12 -3.52
CA ALA A 206 24.99 12.42 -2.32
C ALA A 206 23.52 11.98 -2.44
N LEU A 207 22.69 12.80 -3.07
CA LEU A 207 21.26 12.51 -3.27
C LEU A 207 20.99 11.60 -4.48
N ALA A 208 22.00 11.27 -5.30
CA ALA A 208 21.82 10.34 -6.42
C ALA A 208 21.43 8.93 -5.94
N ASP A 209 21.98 8.51 -4.80
CA ASP A 209 21.66 7.23 -4.14
C ASP A 209 20.42 7.32 -3.22
N HIS A 210 19.86 8.52 -3.05
CA HIS A 210 18.70 8.81 -2.20
C HIS A 210 17.67 9.62 -3.00
N PRO A 211 17.08 9.06 -4.07
CA PRO A 211 16.15 9.80 -4.91
C PRO A 211 14.92 10.24 -4.12
N ASP A 212 14.30 11.33 -4.58
CA ASP A 212 12.97 11.71 -4.13
C ASP A 212 11.97 10.57 -4.32
N ASN A 213 11.02 10.50 -3.41
CA ASN A 213 9.86 9.61 -3.49
C ASN A 213 8.61 10.48 -3.47
N ASP A 214 8.26 10.99 -4.66
CA ASP A 214 7.11 11.88 -4.87
C ASP A 214 7.14 13.09 -3.91
N ASP A 215 6.18 13.22 -2.99
CA ASP A 215 6.08 14.29 -2.00
C ASP A 215 7.13 14.19 -0.86
N LEU A 216 7.78 13.04 -0.72
CA LEU A 216 8.85 12.78 0.24
C LEU A 216 10.23 13.07 -0.39
N LYS A 217 10.71 14.28 -0.19
CA LYS A 217 11.93 14.82 -0.78
C LYS A 217 13.16 14.47 0.03
N ALA A 218 14.26 14.15 -0.66
CA ALA A 218 15.57 13.99 -0.02
C ALA A 218 16.32 15.33 0.01
N ALA A 219 17.02 15.59 1.12
CA ALA A 219 17.74 16.83 1.32
C ALA A 219 19.05 16.62 2.09
N VAL A 220 20.07 17.43 1.80
CA VAL A 220 21.30 17.47 2.60
C VAL A 220 21.29 18.70 3.50
N VAL A 221 21.49 18.49 4.80
CA VAL A 221 21.51 19.55 5.80
C VAL A 221 22.77 20.40 5.67
N LEU A 222 22.61 21.72 5.61
CA LEU A 222 23.70 22.70 5.64
C LEU A 222 23.88 23.33 7.03
N GLU A 223 22.76 23.58 7.72
CA GLU A 223 22.73 24.21 9.04
C GLU A 223 21.74 23.44 9.92
N SER A 224 22.12 23.15 11.17
CA SER A 224 21.26 22.46 12.13
C SER A 224 21.37 23.10 13.51
N SER A 225 20.22 23.37 14.12
CA SER A 225 20.05 23.79 15.50
C SER A 225 18.74 23.21 16.06
N PRO A 226 18.52 23.23 17.39
CA PRO A 226 17.26 22.77 17.99
C PRO A 226 15.99 23.48 17.50
N ARG A 227 16.10 24.64 16.83
CA ARG A 227 14.95 25.46 16.40
C ARG A 227 14.86 25.69 14.89
N LYS A 228 15.91 25.34 14.15
CA LYS A 228 16.04 25.64 12.72
C LYS A 228 16.95 24.62 12.04
N VAL A 229 16.50 24.10 10.91
CA VAL A 229 17.33 23.34 9.98
C VAL A 229 17.25 23.99 8.60
N VAL A 230 18.39 24.16 7.94
CA VAL A 230 18.48 24.54 6.53
C VAL A 230 19.04 23.36 5.77
N ALA A 231 18.34 22.91 4.72
CA ALA A 231 18.76 21.79 3.90
C ALA A 231 18.58 22.11 2.41
N VAL A 232 19.35 21.47 1.54
CA VAL A 232 19.25 21.64 0.08
C VAL A 232 18.65 20.39 -0.53
N LEU A 233 17.59 20.57 -1.32
CA LEU A 233 16.92 19.50 -2.04
C LEU A 233 17.74 19.01 -3.23
N GLN A 234 17.32 17.89 -3.82
CA GLN A 234 17.88 17.44 -5.09
C GLN A 234 17.77 18.49 -6.19
N SER A 235 16.74 19.35 -6.19
CA SER A 235 16.56 20.46 -7.13
C SER A 235 17.65 21.55 -7.05
N GLY A 236 18.44 21.57 -5.97
CA GLY A 236 19.35 22.65 -5.62
C GLY A 236 18.69 23.78 -4.84
N ASP A 237 17.38 23.73 -4.59
CA ASP A 237 16.70 24.74 -3.78
C ASP A 237 16.93 24.49 -2.28
N ALA A 238 17.20 25.57 -1.55
CA ALA A 238 17.34 25.54 -0.10
C ALA A 238 15.97 25.63 0.57
N ILE A 239 15.70 24.74 1.52
CA ILE A 239 14.52 24.74 2.37
C ILE A 239 14.93 25.10 3.81
N THR A 240 14.06 25.82 4.49
CA THR A 240 14.21 26.14 5.93
C THR A 240 13.05 25.52 6.68
N VAL A 241 13.36 24.73 7.71
CA VAL A 241 12.37 24.06 8.56
C VAL A 241 12.49 24.58 9.98
N THR A 242 11.37 25.02 10.55
CA THR A 242 11.28 25.62 11.89
C THR A 242 10.00 25.17 12.60
N GLY A 243 9.94 25.37 13.92
CA GLY A 243 8.71 25.19 14.70
C GLY A 243 8.16 23.76 14.61
N GLU A 244 6.86 23.64 14.29
CA GLU A 244 6.14 22.36 14.20
C GLU A 244 6.75 21.39 13.19
N GLY A 245 7.36 21.90 12.12
CA GLY A 245 7.98 21.07 11.08
C GLY A 245 9.17 20.26 11.57
N LEU A 246 9.76 20.61 12.71
CA LEU A 246 10.88 19.90 13.33
C LEU A 246 10.42 18.82 14.33
N LYS A 247 9.14 18.81 14.73
CA LYS A 247 8.65 17.89 15.77
C LYS A 247 9.00 16.43 15.52
N PRO A 248 8.79 15.87 14.30
CA PRO A 248 9.07 14.45 14.05
C PRO A 248 10.54 14.06 14.26
N VAL A 249 11.47 15.01 14.16
CA VAL A 249 12.92 14.77 14.21
C VAL A 249 13.61 15.38 15.43
N THR A 250 12.83 15.85 16.41
CA THR A 250 13.33 16.61 17.57
C THR A 250 14.47 15.89 18.32
N SER A 251 14.40 14.57 18.47
CA SER A 251 15.44 13.79 19.14
C SER A 251 16.79 13.86 18.43
N GLY A 252 16.80 13.98 17.11
CA GLY A 252 18.02 14.12 16.30
C GLY A 252 18.63 15.53 16.33
N LEU A 253 17.86 16.55 16.73
CA LEU A 253 18.34 17.94 16.80
C LEU A 253 19.06 18.27 18.12
N SER A 254 19.07 17.34 19.07
CA SER A 254 19.79 17.53 20.32
C SER A 254 21.31 17.55 20.09
N PRO A 255 22.06 18.51 20.67
CA PRO A 255 23.52 18.49 20.65
C PRO A 255 24.11 17.24 21.33
N LYS A 256 23.33 16.58 22.19
CA LYS A 256 23.69 15.34 22.90
C LYS A 256 23.07 14.08 22.29
N ALA A 257 22.46 14.18 21.11
CA ALA A 257 21.94 13.02 20.41
C ALA A 257 23.06 12.03 20.10
N ASP A 258 22.73 10.73 20.02
CA ASP A 258 23.67 9.72 19.54
C ASP A 258 24.18 10.12 18.13
N PRO A 259 25.49 9.97 17.83
CA PRO A 259 26.04 10.35 16.54
C PRO A 259 25.34 9.74 15.32
N LYS A 260 24.69 8.58 15.47
CA LYS A 260 23.93 7.91 14.40
C LYS A 260 22.58 8.55 14.12
N VAL A 261 21.96 9.21 15.11
CA VAL A 261 20.64 9.84 14.96
C VAL A 261 20.72 11.37 14.89
N GLN A 262 21.90 11.93 15.13
CA GLN A 262 22.10 13.38 15.17
C GLN A 262 21.97 14.01 13.78
N ILE A 263 21.14 15.04 13.67
CA ILE A 263 21.04 15.90 12.50
C ILE A 263 22.08 17.01 12.62
N ARG A 264 23.10 16.95 11.77
CA ARG A 264 24.22 17.89 11.69
C ARG A 264 24.49 18.24 10.22
N PRO A 265 25.29 19.28 9.93
CA PRO A 265 25.71 19.57 8.56
C PRO A 265 26.24 18.31 7.87
N GLY A 266 25.79 18.08 6.63
CA GLY A 266 26.06 16.86 5.87
C GLY A 266 25.05 15.72 6.06
N ALA A 267 24.11 15.80 7.01
CA ALA A 267 23.09 14.77 7.19
C ALA A 267 22.12 14.71 5.99
N ILE A 268 21.82 13.50 5.52
CA ILE A 268 20.81 13.25 4.48
C ILE A 268 19.47 12.97 5.16
N VAL A 269 18.51 13.87 4.99
CA VAL A 269 17.21 13.85 5.68
C VAL A 269 16.07 13.79 4.67
N ARG A 270 14.89 13.35 5.14
CA ARG A 270 13.64 13.44 4.37
C ARG A 270 12.83 14.66 4.79
N ALA A 271 12.25 15.33 3.80
CA ALA A 271 11.39 16.49 3.99
C ALA A 271 10.14 16.36 3.13
N MET A 272 9.01 16.83 3.64
CA MET A 272 7.75 16.90 2.87
C MET A 272 7.05 18.22 3.14
N ARG A 273 6.19 18.64 2.20
CA ARG A 273 5.28 19.76 2.45
C ARG A 273 4.05 19.28 3.21
N THR A 274 3.61 20.10 4.15
CA THR A 274 2.31 19.93 4.82
C THR A 274 1.19 20.52 3.97
N ASP A 275 -0.06 20.22 4.32
CA ASP A 275 -1.24 20.81 3.65
C ASP A 275 -1.28 22.35 3.71
N LYS A 276 -0.55 22.96 4.65
CA LYS A 276 -0.39 24.42 4.79
C LYS A 276 0.72 24.99 3.89
N GLY A 277 1.46 24.14 3.18
CA GLY A 277 2.60 24.51 2.33
C GLY A 277 3.94 24.58 3.07
N ASP A 278 3.95 24.54 4.40
CA ASP A 278 5.17 24.54 5.22
C ASP A 278 5.94 23.23 5.09
N TRP A 279 7.27 23.29 5.18
CA TRP A 279 8.13 22.11 5.21
C TRP A 279 8.14 21.45 6.59
N THR A 280 8.17 20.12 6.61
CA THR A 280 8.43 19.32 7.80
C THR A 280 9.53 18.31 7.50
N LEU A 281 10.47 18.15 8.43
CA LEU A 281 11.43 17.05 8.39
C LEU A 281 10.78 15.80 8.95
N THR A 282 11.10 14.68 8.31
CA THR A 282 10.56 13.37 8.65
C THR A 282 11.58 12.30 8.25
N GLN A 283 11.13 11.06 8.14
CA GLN A 283 11.95 9.89 7.81
C GLN A 283 11.22 9.01 6.81
N GLN A 284 11.98 8.18 6.11
CA GLN A 284 11.40 7.16 5.25
C GLN A 284 10.57 6.18 6.10
N PRO A 285 9.31 5.89 5.71
CA PRO A 285 8.53 4.88 6.39
C PRO A 285 9.21 3.51 6.39
N GLU A 286 9.19 2.87 7.56
CA GLU A 286 9.47 1.43 7.67
C GLU A 286 8.19 0.60 7.64
N VAL A 287 7.05 1.19 7.99
CA VAL A 287 5.74 0.57 7.85
C VAL A 287 5.34 0.56 6.37
N GLU A 288 4.70 -0.51 5.94
CA GLU A 288 4.13 -0.66 4.60
C GLU A 288 2.59 -0.64 4.68
N GLY A 289 1.97 -0.62 3.51
CA GLY A 289 0.53 -0.73 3.41
C GLY A 289 0.07 -1.25 2.06
N ALA A 290 -1.19 -1.61 1.98
CA ALA A 290 -1.83 -2.09 0.78
C ALA A 290 -3.23 -1.49 0.67
N PHE A 291 -3.61 -1.13 -0.55
CA PHE A 291 -4.95 -0.65 -0.87
C PHE A 291 -5.46 -1.35 -2.12
N VAL A 292 -6.68 -1.85 -2.08
CA VAL A 292 -7.37 -2.34 -3.29
C VAL A 292 -8.84 -1.96 -3.26
N ALA A 293 -9.35 -1.49 -4.41
CA ALA A 293 -10.76 -1.28 -4.64
C ALA A 293 -11.22 -2.07 -5.87
N THR A 294 -12.34 -2.77 -5.73
CA THR A 294 -12.96 -3.57 -6.78
C THR A 294 -14.44 -3.24 -6.91
N GLU A 295 -14.96 -3.31 -8.13
CA GLU A 295 -16.40 -3.31 -8.37
C GLU A 295 -16.94 -4.73 -8.10
N PRO A 296 -17.76 -4.96 -7.06
CA PRO A 296 -18.15 -6.31 -6.67
C PRO A 296 -18.94 -7.05 -7.75
N GLY A 297 -19.73 -6.34 -8.56
CA GLY A 297 -20.57 -6.94 -9.58
C GLY A 297 -19.82 -7.47 -10.80
N THR A 298 -18.64 -6.91 -11.11
CA THR A 298 -17.87 -7.25 -12.31
C THR A 298 -16.50 -7.85 -11.99
N GLY A 299 -16.02 -7.67 -10.75
CA GLY A 299 -14.66 -7.99 -10.35
C GLY A 299 -13.63 -6.96 -10.82
N ALA A 300 -14.03 -5.90 -11.52
CA ALA A 300 -13.11 -4.91 -12.07
C ALA A 300 -12.29 -4.25 -10.96
N ILE A 301 -10.96 -4.31 -11.06
CA ILE A 301 -10.05 -3.61 -10.13
C ILE A 301 -10.04 -2.14 -10.52
N ARG A 302 -10.64 -1.28 -9.71
CA ARG A 302 -10.69 0.17 -9.96
C ARG A 302 -9.42 0.88 -9.48
N ALA A 303 -8.84 0.41 -8.37
CA ALA A 303 -7.57 0.92 -7.84
C ALA A 303 -6.78 -0.17 -7.12
N LEU A 304 -5.45 -0.13 -7.24
CA LEU A 304 -4.53 -1.02 -6.55
C LEU A 304 -3.22 -0.30 -6.21
N VAL A 305 -2.88 -0.27 -4.93
CA VAL A 305 -1.62 0.27 -4.40
C VAL A 305 -0.95 -0.80 -3.55
N GLY A 306 0.20 -1.29 -4.01
CA GLY A 306 0.88 -2.45 -3.42
C GLY A 306 1.90 -2.12 -2.33
N GLY A 307 2.11 -0.86 -1.97
CA GLY A 307 3.13 -0.43 -1.01
C GLY A 307 3.30 1.09 -1.01
N PHE A 308 4.10 1.63 -0.08
CA PHE A 308 4.36 3.07 0.02
C PHE A 308 5.15 3.59 -1.19
N ASP A 309 6.17 2.84 -1.63
CA ASP A 309 7.11 3.24 -2.67
C ASP A 309 7.50 2.07 -3.57
N TYR A 310 7.00 2.08 -4.81
CA TYR A 310 7.34 1.06 -5.80
C TYR A 310 8.83 1.02 -6.16
N GLY A 311 9.52 2.18 -6.17
CA GLY A 311 10.93 2.28 -6.50
C GLY A 311 11.82 1.57 -5.48
N LYS A 312 11.44 1.66 -4.20
CA LYS A 312 12.13 1.00 -3.08
C LYS A 312 11.70 -0.45 -2.90
N ASN A 313 10.39 -0.72 -2.95
CA ASN A 313 9.83 -2.05 -2.70
C ASN A 313 8.85 -2.41 -3.82
N LYS A 314 9.21 -3.39 -4.65
CA LYS A 314 8.36 -3.87 -5.75
C LYS A 314 7.40 -4.98 -5.34
N PHE A 315 7.44 -5.42 -4.09
CA PHE A 315 6.56 -6.45 -3.56
C PHE A 315 5.13 -5.92 -3.49
N ASN A 316 4.20 -6.57 -4.19
CA ASN A 316 2.82 -6.14 -4.25
C ASN A 316 2.04 -6.72 -3.07
N HIS A 317 1.90 -5.92 -2.00
CA HIS A 317 1.21 -6.36 -0.79
C HIS A 317 -0.25 -6.73 -0.99
N VAL A 318 -0.93 -6.21 -2.03
CA VAL A 318 -2.32 -6.57 -2.33
C VAL A 318 -2.46 -8.03 -2.74
N MET A 319 -1.49 -8.53 -3.51
CA MET A 319 -1.54 -9.85 -4.13
C MET A 319 -0.69 -10.89 -3.40
N GLN A 320 0.39 -10.46 -2.73
CA GLN A 320 1.46 -11.34 -2.27
C GLN A 320 1.63 -11.37 -0.75
N ALA A 321 1.15 -10.34 -0.02
CA ALA A 321 1.32 -10.29 1.43
C ALA A 321 0.28 -11.16 2.14
N TRP A 322 0.71 -12.35 2.57
CA TRP A 322 -0.07 -13.21 3.46
C TRP A 322 0.00 -12.68 4.88
N ARG A 323 -1.14 -12.22 5.41
CA ARG A 323 -1.25 -11.52 6.68
C ARG A 323 -2.45 -12.02 7.47
N GLN A 324 -2.38 -11.89 8.80
CA GLN A 324 -3.53 -12.21 9.65
C GLN A 324 -4.60 -11.10 9.50
N PRO A 325 -5.85 -11.41 9.15
CA PRO A 325 -6.93 -10.43 9.06
C PRO A 325 -7.39 -9.92 10.45
N GLY A 326 -7.18 -10.72 11.50
CA GLY A 326 -7.69 -10.39 12.82
C GLY A 326 -9.22 -10.27 12.83
N SER A 327 -9.73 -9.26 13.54
CA SER A 327 -11.18 -9.03 13.66
C SER A 327 -11.94 -8.73 12.36
N SER A 328 -11.27 -8.43 11.23
CA SER A 328 -11.94 -8.28 9.93
C SER A 328 -12.43 -9.64 9.37
N PHE A 329 -12.00 -10.75 9.95
CA PHE A 329 -12.44 -12.09 9.57
C PHE A 329 -13.78 -12.52 10.20
N LYS A 330 -14.18 -11.88 11.30
CA LYS A 330 -15.40 -12.21 12.06
C LYS A 330 -16.69 -12.29 11.20
N PRO A 331 -16.92 -11.42 10.20
CA PRO A 331 -18.14 -11.49 9.39
C PRO A 331 -18.37 -12.87 8.75
N PHE A 332 -17.32 -13.58 8.35
CA PHE A 332 -17.45 -14.90 7.73
C PHE A 332 -17.83 -15.99 8.74
N ILE A 333 -17.34 -15.87 9.99
CA ILE A 333 -17.76 -16.73 11.10
C ILE A 333 -19.23 -16.46 11.46
N TYR A 334 -19.63 -15.19 11.53
CA TYR A 334 -21.00 -14.79 11.85
C TYR A 334 -21.98 -15.23 10.73
N SER A 335 -21.58 -15.11 9.46
CA SER A 335 -22.32 -15.62 8.30
C SER A 335 -22.61 -17.12 8.44
N SER A 336 -21.62 -17.92 8.87
CA SER A 336 -21.80 -19.36 9.10
C SER A 336 -22.76 -19.68 10.26
N ALA A 337 -22.80 -18.82 11.27
CA ALA A 337 -23.67 -18.96 12.43
C ALA A 337 -25.12 -18.65 12.09
N ILE A 338 -25.37 -17.62 11.28
CA ILE A 338 -26.70 -17.26 10.82
C ILE A 338 -27.34 -18.43 10.08
N GLU A 339 -26.57 -19.13 9.24
CA GLU A 339 -27.07 -20.34 8.55
C GLU A 339 -27.41 -21.49 9.51
N LYS A 340 -26.83 -21.50 10.72
CA LYS A 340 -27.16 -22.46 11.78
C LYS A 340 -28.24 -21.99 12.75
N GLY A 341 -28.99 -20.94 12.40
CA GLY A 341 -30.13 -20.46 13.17
C GLY A 341 -29.80 -19.39 14.22
N PHE A 342 -28.59 -18.85 14.21
CA PHE A 342 -28.31 -17.63 14.97
C PHE A 342 -29.00 -16.44 14.31
N THR A 343 -29.47 -15.52 15.15
CA THR A 343 -30.16 -14.30 14.72
C THR A 343 -29.40 -13.07 15.23
N PRO A 344 -29.62 -11.88 14.67
CA PRO A 344 -29.05 -10.63 15.21
C PRO A 344 -29.39 -10.39 16.68
N SER A 345 -30.52 -10.93 17.14
CA SER A 345 -31.01 -10.86 18.52
C SER A 345 -30.53 -11.98 19.43
N THR A 346 -29.86 -13.02 18.91
CA THR A 346 -29.31 -14.09 19.75
C THR A 346 -28.41 -13.49 20.83
N ILE A 347 -28.70 -13.77 22.10
CA ILE A 347 -27.95 -13.22 23.22
C ILE A 347 -26.74 -14.12 23.49
N VAL A 348 -25.53 -13.57 23.39
CA VAL A 348 -24.30 -14.30 23.65
C VAL A 348 -23.54 -13.67 24.81
N ASN A 349 -23.04 -14.50 25.72
CA ASN A 349 -22.36 -14.03 26.91
C ASN A 349 -20.89 -13.60 26.63
N ASP A 350 -20.59 -12.33 26.83
CA ASP A 350 -19.23 -11.80 26.87
C ASP A 350 -18.64 -11.96 28.28
N ALA A 351 -18.22 -13.19 28.60
CA ALA A 351 -17.64 -13.59 29.88
C ALA A 351 -16.32 -14.37 29.66
N PRO A 352 -15.43 -14.44 30.68
CA PRO A 352 -14.15 -15.15 30.58
C PRO A 352 -14.30 -16.58 30.04
N LEU A 353 -13.35 -16.97 29.20
CA LEU A 353 -13.21 -18.30 28.65
C LEU A 353 -11.86 -18.87 29.05
N PHE A 354 -11.84 -20.15 29.40
CA PHE A 354 -10.63 -20.90 29.65
C PHE A 354 -10.74 -22.24 28.93
N PHE A 355 -9.71 -22.58 28.16
CA PHE A 355 -9.59 -23.87 27.48
C PHE A 355 -8.33 -24.55 27.97
N ASP A 356 -8.46 -25.79 28.46
CA ASP A 356 -7.31 -26.58 28.88
C ASP A 356 -6.49 -27.10 27.69
N ALA A 357 -5.29 -27.61 28.00
CA ALA A 357 -4.39 -28.20 27.02
C ALA A 357 -5.02 -29.36 26.22
N GLY A 358 -5.91 -30.14 26.86
CA GLY A 358 -6.62 -31.24 26.21
C GLY A 358 -7.60 -30.76 25.14
N THR A 359 -8.29 -29.64 25.41
CA THR A 359 -9.27 -29.02 24.50
C THR A 359 -8.58 -28.28 23.35
N THR A 360 -7.43 -27.67 23.58
CA THR A 360 -6.66 -26.96 22.54
C THR A 360 -5.72 -27.90 21.75
N GLY A 361 -5.54 -29.14 22.22
CA GLY A 361 -4.57 -30.09 21.68
C GLY A 361 -3.11 -29.68 21.91
N SER A 362 -2.84 -28.67 22.73
CA SER A 362 -1.49 -28.16 23.00
C SER A 362 -1.39 -27.45 24.36
N GLN A 363 -1.40 -26.11 24.38
CA GLN A 363 -1.24 -25.27 25.57
C GLN A 363 -2.60 -24.74 26.05
N PRO A 364 -2.81 -24.55 27.36
CA PRO A 364 -4.02 -23.90 27.84
C PRO A 364 -4.14 -22.50 27.24
N TRP A 365 -5.37 -22.08 26.93
CA TRP A 365 -5.66 -20.83 26.25
C TRP A 365 -6.72 -20.04 27.00
N GLU A 366 -6.34 -18.83 27.42
CA GLU A 366 -7.22 -17.86 28.09
C GLU A 366 -7.33 -16.60 27.19
N PRO A 367 -8.28 -16.59 26.24
CA PRO A 367 -8.45 -15.46 25.35
C PRO A 367 -8.98 -14.22 26.09
N LYS A 368 -8.65 -13.04 25.57
CA LYS A 368 -9.11 -11.75 26.12
C LYS A 368 -9.74 -10.86 25.05
N ASN A 369 -10.63 -9.97 25.49
CA ASN A 369 -11.09 -8.87 24.66
C ASN A 369 -10.00 -7.80 24.55
N TYR A 370 -10.02 -7.07 23.44
CA TYR A 370 -9.05 -6.00 23.18
C TYR A 370 -9.06 -4.90 24.26
N ASP A 371 -10.24 -4.56 24.80
CA ASP A 371 -10.41 -3.58 25.87
C ASP A 371 -10.11 -4.15 27.27
N GLY A 372 -9.82 -5.45 27.38
CA GLY A 372 -9.61 -6.16 28.64
C GLY A 372 -10.87 -6.28 29.51
N LYS A 373 -12.06 -5.94 29.00
CA LYS A 373 -13.31 -5.90 29.77
C LYS A 373 -14.31 -6.93 29.26
N PHE A 374 -15.18 -7.36 30.18
CA PHE A 374 -16.30 -8.25 29.92
C PHE A 374 -17.59 -7.47 30.16
N GLU A 375 -18.51 -7.51 29.20
CA GLU A 375 -19.79 -6.78 29.26
C GLU A 375 -21.00 -7.70 29.52
N GLY A 376 -20.78 -9.01 29.67
CA GLY A 376 -21.84 -9.97 29.92
C GLY A 376 -22.74 -10.24 28.70
N PRO A 377 -23.97 -10.72 28.91
CA PRO A 377 -24.90 -11.07 27.83
C PRO A 377 -25.24 -9.89 26.92
N MET A 378 -25.09 -10.07 25.60
CA MET A 378 -25.45 -9.04 24.60
C MET A 378 -25.97 -9.64 23.30
N PRO A 379 -26.76 -8.90 22.50
CA PRO A 379 -27.17 -9.33 21.17
C PRO A 379 -25.98 -9.54 20.23
N LEU A 380 -26.07 -10.55 19.35
CA LEU A 380 -25.08 -10.86 18.31
C LEU A 380 -24.74 -9.63 17.45
N ARG A 381 -25.75 -8.81 17.11
CA ARG A 381 -25.57 -7.52 16.42
C ARG A 381 -24.62 -6.58 17.16
N THR A 382 -24.84 -6.39 18.46
CA THR A 382 -24.00 -5.55 19.32
C THR A 382 -22.61 -6.13 19.45
N ALA A 383 -22.49 -7.46 19.58
CA ALA A 383 -21.21 -8.14 19.70
C ALA A 383 -20.33 -7.96 18.45
N LEU A 384 -20.90 -8.03 17.23
CA LEU A 384 -20.15 -7.76 16.00
C LEU A 384 -19.76 -6.28 15.90
N ALA A 385 -20.69 -5.38 16.21
CA ALA A 385 -20.46 -3.93 16.18
C ALA A 385 -19.30 -3.50 17.11
N LYS A 386 -19.26 -4.07 18.33
CA LYS A 386 -18.18 -3.89 19.31
C LYS A 386 -16.97 -4.80 19.08
N SER A 387 -17.06 -5.73 18.14
CA SER A 387 -16.00 -6.69 17.81
C SER A 387 -15.55 -7.55 18.99
N LYS A 388 -16.46 -8.01 19.86
CA LYS A 388 -16.11 -8.80 21.07
C LYS A 388 -15.50 -10.15 20.71
N ASN A 389 -14.37 -10.51 21.33
CA ASN A 389 -13.63 -11.74 21.04
C ASN A 389 -14.30 -12.96 21.65
N MET A 390 -14.76 -12.85 22.91
CA MET A 390 -15.38 -13.98 23.61
C MET A 390 -16.61 -14.47 22.86
N VAL A 391 -17.47 -13.54 22.44
CA VAL A 391 -18.68 -13.87 21.66
C VAL A 391 -18.34 -14.58 20.36
N SER A 392 -17.33 -14.11 19.60
CA SER A 392 -16.92 -14.76 18.36
C SER A 392 -16.41 -16.18 18.58
N ILE A 393 -15.68 -16.43 19.68
CA ILE A 393 -15.17 -17.77 20.03
C ILE A 393 -16.33 -18.69 20.40
N ARG A 394 -17.30 -18.22 21.19
CA ARG A 394 -18.50 -18.99 21.55
C ARG A 394 -19.32 -19.36 20.31
N ILE A 395 -19.52 -18.41 19.41
CA ILE A 395 -20.18 -18.66 18.13
C ILE A 395 -19.45 -19.76 17.36
N LEU A 396 -18.13 -19.65 17.21
CA LEU A 396 -17.35 -20.66 16.48
C LEU A 396 -17.39 -22.04 17.18
N GLN A 397 -17.35 -22.08 18.50
CA GLN A 397 -17.45 -23.31 19.28
C GLN A 397 -18.80 -24.00 19.07
N SER A 398 -19.90 -23.23 19.07
CA SER A 398 -21.25 -23.75 18.83
C SER A 398 -21.46 -24.20 17.39
N VAL A 399 -20.98 -23.42 16.42
CA VAL A 399 -21.09 -23.73 14.99
C VAL A 399 -20.21 -24.93 14.60
N GLY A 400 -19.06 -25.08 15.25
CA GLY A 400 -18.05 -26.10 14.98
C GLY A 400 -16.95 -25.59 14.05
N PRO A 401 -15.66 -25.64 14.45
CA PRO A 401 -14.55 -25.12 13.64
C PRO A 401 -14.42 -25.73 12.24
N ALA A 402 -14.64 -27.04 12.08
CA ALA A 402 -14.56 -27.72 10.78
C ALA A 402 -15.66 -27.23 9.81
N TYR A 403 -16.89 -27.07 10.31
CA TYR A 403 -17.98 -26.51 9.51
C TYR A 403 -17.68 -25.07 9.11
N ALA A 404 -17.18 -24.25 10.05
CA ALA A 404 -16.84 -22.87 9.75
C ALA A 404 -15.70 -22.79 8.70
N GLN A 405 -14.68 -23.63 8.79
CA GLN A 405 -13.61 -23.72 7.80
C GLN A 405 -14.16 -24.10 6.40
N GLN A 406 -15.08 -25.07 6.34
CA GLN A 406 -15.75 -25.41 5.09
C GLN A 406 -16.60 -24.23 4.57
N TRP A 407 -17.30 -23.52 5.46
CA TRP A 407 -18.14 -22.37 5.11
C TRP A 407 -17.32 -21.23 4.49
N ILE A 408 -16.20 -20.85 5.11
CA ILE A 408 -15.35 -19.76 4.62
C ILE A 408 -14.75 -20.03 3.23
N SER A 409 -14.61 -21.29 2.82
CA SER A 409 -14.13 -21.63 1.46
C SER A 409 -15.05 -21.09 0.34
N ARG A 410 -16.35 -20.92 0.64
CA ARG A 410 -17.33 -20.29 -0.26
C ARG A 410 -16.95 -18.85 -0.61
N PHE A 411 -16.22 -18.16 0.27
CA PHE A 411 -15.73 -16.79 0.08
C PHE A 411 -14.37 -16.72 -0.62
N GLY A 412 -13.76 -17.87 -0.97
CA GLY A 412 -12.45 -17.92 -1.65
C GLY A 412 -11.25 -18.04 -0.72
N PHE A 413 -11.48 -18.37 0.56
CA PHE A 413 -10.41 -18.65 1.50
C PHE A 413 -9.91 -20.10 1.37
N ASP A 414 -8.59 -20.25 1.35
CA ASP A 414 -7.92 -21.54 1.35
C ASP A 414 -8.03 -22.18 2.75
N PRO A 415 -8.63 -23.39 2.88
CA PRO A 415 -8.71 -24.10 4.15
C PRO A 415 -7.35 -24.32 4.82
N GLU A 416 -6.28 -24.57 4.06
CA GLU A 416 -4.94 -24.81 4.62
C GLU A 416 -4.38 -23.59 5.34
N LYS A 417 -4.78 -22.38 4.89
CA LYS A 417 -4.42 -21.11 5.53
C LYS A 417 -5.33 -20.73 6.70
N HIS A 418 -6.37 -21.53 6.97
CA HIS A 418 -7.35 -21.29 8.03
C HIS A 418 -7.65 -22.59 8.80
N PRO A 419 -6.69 -23.13 9.57
CA PRO A 419 -6.90 -24.37 10.32
C PRO A 419 -8.15 -24.29 11.23
N PRO A 420 -8.90 -25.40 11.39
CA PRO A 420 -10.18 -25.41 12.08
C PRO A 420 -9.99 -25.44 13.62
N TYR A 421 -9.38 -24.39 14.16
CA TYR A 421 -9.21 -24.17 15.59
C TYR A 421 -10.05 -22.97 16.07
N LEU A 422 -10.34 -22.90 17.37
CA LEU A 422 -11.14 -21.80 17.93
C LEU A 422 -10.48 -20.42 17.75
N THR A 423 -9.16 -20.37 17.60
CA THR A 423 -8.42 -19.15 17.27
C THR A 423 -8.79 -18.57 15.90
N MET A 424 -9.42 -19.34 15.01
CA MET A 424 -9.95 -18.85 13.73
C MET A 424 -11.02 -17.78 13.94
N ALA A 425 -11.77 -17.82 15.05
CA ALA A 425 -12.75 -16.79 15.40
C ALA A 425 -12.13 -15.39 15.57
N LEU A 426 -10.81 -15.35 15.81
CA LEU A 426 -10.03 -14.13 15.98
C LEU A 426 -9.25 -13.75 14.72
N GLY A 427 -9.41 -14.49 13.62
CA GLY A 427 -8.69 -14.24 12.36
C GLY A 427 -7.20 -14.58 12.43
N SER A 428 -6.85 -15.70 13.07
CA SER A 428 -5.47 -16.22 13.14
C SER A 428 -4.98 -16.90 11.86
N GLY A 429 -5.87 -17.16 10.90
CA GLY A 429 -5.52 -17.61 9.56
C GLY A 429 -4.82 -16.51 8.73
N SER A 430 -4.40 -16.83 7.51
CA SER A 430 -3.70 -15.88 6.64
C SER A 430 -4.48 -15.59 5.36
N VAL A 431 -4.59 -14.32 5.00
CA VAL A 431 -5.26 -13.82 3.79
C VAL A 431 -4.39 -12.79 3.07
N THR A 432 -4.75 -12.51 1.82
CA THR A 432 -4.26 -11.34 1.08
C THR A 432 -5.36 -10.26 1.01
N PRO A 433 -5.02 -8.97 0.83
CA PRO A 433 -6.01 -7.91 0.63
C PRO A 433 -6.97 -8.17 -0.53
N ILE A 434 -6.51 -8.75 -1.64
CA ILE A 434 -7.38 -9.09 -2.77
C ILE A 434 -8.40 -10.20 -2.43
N GLN A 435 -8.02 -11.20 -1.61
CA GLN A 435 -8.96 -12.21 -1.11
C GLN A 435 -10.02 -11.57 -0.22
N MET A 436 -9.62 -10.64 0.65
CA MET A 436 -10.57 -9.90 1.49
C MET A 436 -11.52 -9.04 0.66
N SER A 437 -11.05 -8.42 -0.42
CA SER A 437 -11.89 -7.62 -1.34
C SER A 437 -12.95 -8.50 -2.00
N THR A 438 -12.54 -9.65 -2.53
CA THR A 438 -13.43 -10.65 -3.14
C THR A 438 -14.45 -11.17 -2.12
N ALA A 439 -14.00 -11.52 -0.92
CA ALA A 439 -14.85 -12.08 0.13
C ALA A 439 -15.89 -11.06 0.66
N TYR A 440 -15.53 -9.79 0.81
CA TYR A 440 -16.50 -8.74 1.16
C TYR A 440 -17.44 -8.42 0.00
N GLY A 441 -16.95 -8.54 -1.25
CA GLY A 441 -17.77 -8.42 -2.46
C GLY A 441 -18.93 -9.43 -2.51
N VAL A 442 -18.79 -10.60 -1.88
CA VAL A 442 -19.91 -11.56 -1.74
C VAL A 442 -21.10 -10.95 -1.02
N PHE A 443 -20.87 -10.16 0.04
CA PHE A 443 -21.96 -9.47 0.72
C PHE A 443 -22.54 -8.35 -0.14
N ALA A 444 -21.69 -7.57 -0.80
CA ALA A 444 -22.10 -6.43 -1.65
C ALA A 444 -22.95 -6.84 -2.87
N THR A 445 -22.80 -8.07 -3.37
CA THR A 445 -23.53 -8.58 -4.54
C THR A 445 -24.76 -9.41 -4.18
N GLY A 446 -25.15 -9.46 -2.90
CA GLY A 446 -26.24 -10.33 -2.46
C GLY A 446 -25.89 -11.83 -2.54
N GLY A 447 -24.61 -12.18 -2.44
CA GLY A 447 -24.14 -13.56 -2.24
C GLY A 447 -23.35 -14.19 -3.39
N TYR A 448 -22.92 -13.42 -4.40
CA TYR A 448 -22.12 -13.93 -5.52
C TYR A 448 -20.62 -13.66 -5.30
N ARG A 449 -19.78 -14.68 -5.55
CA ARG A 449 -18.33 -14.52 -5.54
C ARG A 449 -17.83 -14.29 -6.96
N VAL A 450 -17.44 -13.05 -7.25
CA VAL A 450 -16.88 -12.64 -8.53
C VAL A 450 -15.36 -12.57 -8.45
N ASN A 451 -14.68 -13.16 -9.43
CA ASN A 451 -13.22 -13.14 -9.48
C ASN A 451 -12.71 -11.75 -9.92
N PRO A 452 -11.63 -11.24 -9.31
CA PRO A 452 -11.04 -9.97 -9.73
C PRO A 452 -10.54 -9.99 -11.17
N MET A 453 -10.72 -8.86 -11.87
CA MET A 453 -10.34 -8.66 -13.27
C MET A 453 -9.54 -7.36 -13.40
N LEU A 454 -8.37 -7.44 -14.06
CA LEU A 454 -7.52 -6.27 -14.33
C LEU A 454 -7.56 -5.85 -15.80
N ILE A 455 -7.50 -6.81 -16.73
CA ILE A 455 -7.35 -6.55 -18.16
C ILE A 455 -8.72 -6.74 -18.82
N THR A 456 -9.21 -5.72 -19.51
CA THR A 456 -10.45 -5.79 -20.28
C THR A 456 -10.20 -6.09 -21.75
N LYS A 457 -9.07 -5.62 -22.30
CA LYS A 457 -8.78 -5.75 -23.73
C LYS A 457 -7.30 -5.73 -24.02
N VAL A 458 -6.87 -6.57 -24.96
CA VAL A 458 -5.52 -6.55 -25.54
C VAL A 458 -5.66 -6.42 -27.06
N THR A 459 -4.93 -5.47 -27.66
CA THR A 459 -4.84 -5.31 -29.11
C THR A 459 -3.39 -5.33 -29.59
N ASP A 460 -3.17 -5.62 -30.87
CA ASP A 460 -1.86 -5.41 -31.50
C ASP A 460 -1.63 -3.92 -31.83
N ALA A 461 -0.42 -3.60 -32.33
CA ALA A 461 -0.04 -2.25 -32.72
C ALA A 461 -0.93 -1.63 -33.82
N ARG A 462 -1.70 -2.45 -34.56
CA ARG A 462 -2.63 -2.01 -35.61
C ARG A 462 -4.07 -1.92 -35.11
N GLY A 463 -4.31 -2.16 -33.82
CA GLY A 463 -5.63 -2.11 -33.19
C GLY A 463 -6.47 -3.38 -33.35
N LYS A 464 -5.92 -4.47 -33.90
CA LYS A 464 -6.64 -5.75 -33.97
C LYS A 464 -6.80 -6.33 -32.57
N VAL A 465 -8.03 -6.66 -32.19
CA VAL A 465 -8.34 -7.27 -30.89
C VAL A 465 -7.77 -8.70 -30.84
N LEU A 466 -6.95 -8.97 -29.81
CA LEU A 466 -6.37 -10.28 -29.53
C LEU A 466 -7.09 -10.96 -28.35
N HIS A 467 -7.52 -10.17 -27.38
CA HIS A 467 -8.27 -10.62 -26.22
C HIS A 467 -9.24 -9.51 -25.79
N GLU A 468 -10.44 -9.90 -25.36
CA GLU A 468 -11.44 -9.01 -24.78
C GLU A 468 -12.19 -9.80 -23.71
N GLU A 469 -12.14 -9.32 -22.48
CA GLU A 469 -12.84 -9.89 -21.33
C GLU A 469 -14.04 -9.01 -21.01
N LYS A 470 -15.22 -9.63 -20.84
CA LYS A 470 -16.46 -8.93 -20.49
C LYS A 470 -16.97 -9.44 -19.16
N ALA A 471 -17.51 -8.54 -18.35
CA ALA A 471 -18.18 -8.93 -17.10
C ALA A 471 -19.26 -9.98 -17.40
N ARG A 472 -19.14 -11.13 -16.75
CA ARG A 472 -20.09 -12.22 -16.88
C ARG A 472 -21.32 -11.92 -16.02
N PRO A 473 -22.54 -12.12 -16.55
CA PRO A 473 -23.75 -12.06 -15.72
C PRO A 473 -23.65 -13.05 -14.55
N PHE A 474 -24.27 -12.69 -13.43
CA PHE A 474 -24.38 -13.60 -12.30
C PHE A 474 -25.05 -14.91 -12.69
N SER A 475 -24.53 -16.00 -12.16
CA SER A 475 -24.92 -17.36 -12.46
C SER A 475 -24.73 -18.24 -11.22
N ASP A 476 -25.41 -19.38 -11.17
CA ASP A 476 -25.46 -20.24 -9.99
C ASP A 476 -24.08 -20.79 -9.60
N ASP A 477 -23.14 -20.97 -10.52
CA ASP A 477 -21.77 -21.39 -10.22
C ASP A 477 -20.97 -20.31 -9.45
N MET A 478 -21.41 -19.05 -9.49
CA MET A 478 -20.84 -17.96 -8.71
C MET A 478 -21.49 -17.81 -7.32
N ARG A 479 -22.58 -18.53 -7.04
CA ARG A 479 -23.33 -18.42 -5.77
C ARG A 479 -22.48 -18.95 -4.61
N ALA A 480 -22.03 -18.04 -3.76
CA ALA A 480 -21.28 -18.38 -2.55
C ALA A 480 -22.20 -18.63 -1.36
N VAL A 481 -23.13 -17.70 -1.13
CA VAL A 481 -24.15 -17.75 -0.07
C VAL A 481 -25.50 -17.28 -0.60
N GLU A 482 -26.57 -17.72 0.05
CA GLU A 482 -27.93 -17.29 -0.29
C GLU A 482 -28.13 -15.77 -0.06
N PRO A 483 -28.99 -15.10 -0.86
CA PRO A 483 -29.26 -13.67 -0.71
C PRO A 483 -29.67 -13.25 0.70
N ARG A 484 -30.47 -14.10 1.39
CA ARG A 484 -30.85 -13.87 2.79
C ARG A 484 -29.64 -13.80 3.73
N ASN A 485 -28.59 -14.59 3.50
CA ASN A 485 -27.38 -14.58 4.33
C ASN A 485 -26.57 -13.30 4.09
N ALA A 486 -26.38 -12.93 2.82
CA ALA A 486 -25.72 -11.69 2.45
C ALA A 486 -26.42 -10.48 3.08
N PHE A 487 -27.75 -10.39 2.92
CA PHE A 487 -28.58 -9.32 3.48
C PHE A 487 -28.46 -9.21 5.02
N MET A 488 -28.48 -10.34 5.73
CA MET A 488 -28.32 -10.33 7.19
C MET A 488 -26.93 -9.82 7.59
N MET A 489 -25.89 -10.25 6.88
CA MET A 489 -24.53 -9.76 7.12
C MET A 489 -24.37 -8.28 6.78
N GLU A 490 -25.00 -7.79 5.71
CA GLU A 490 -25.07 -6.36 5.39
C GLU A 490 -25.71 -5.57 6.53
N SER A 491 -26.86 -6.02 7.05
CA SER A 491 -27.51 -5.39 8.20
C SER A 491 -26.59 -5.30 9.43
N LEU A 492 -25.84 -6.36 9.71
CA LEU A 492 -24.90 -6.40 10.83
C LEU A 492 -23.69 -5.49 10.60
N LEU A 493 -23.09 -5.52 9.41
CA LEU A 493 -21.95 -4.69 9.01
C LEU A 493 -22.32 -3.20 8.92
N ASN A 494 -23.55 -2.87 8.56
CA ASN A 494 -24.08 -1.51 8.61
C ASN A 494 -24.09 -0.97 10.05
N THR A 495 -24.42 -1.82 11.03
CA THR A 495 -24.39 -1.40 12.44
C THR A 495 -22.96 -1.09 12.90
N VAL A 496 -21.96 -1.80 12.37
CA VAL A 496 -20.54 -1.52 12.67
C VAL A 496 -20.14 -0.13 12.21
N THR A 497 -20.55 0.28 11.00
CA THR A 497 -20.23 1.59 10.38
C THR A 497 -21.15 2.71 10.84
N ARG A 498 -22.35 2.41 11.36
CA ARG A 498 -23.29 3.39 11.92
C ARG A 498 -22.97 3.76 13.36
N SER A 499 -22.67 2.78 14.22
CA SER A 499 -22.54 2.99 15.67
C SER A 499 -21.51 2.09 16.35
N GLY A 500 -20.78 1.26 15.61
CA GLY A 500 -19.77 0.36 16.16
C GLY A 500 -18.33 0.88 16.02
N THR A 501 -17.39 -0.05 15.96
CA THR A 501 -15.95 0.23 15.81
C THR A 501 -15.58 1.02 14.54
N ALA A 502 -16.47 1.12 13.55
CA ALA A 502 -16.28 1.88 12.32
C ALA A 502 -17.24 3.08 12.18
N ALA A 503 -17.87 3.53 13.27
CA ALA A 503 -18.86 4.62 13.26
C ALA A 503 -18.39 5.90 12.54
N ARG A 504 -17.07 6.16 12.55
CA ARG A 504 -16.46 7.30 11.86
C ARG A 504 -16.75 7.30 10.35
N ALA A 505 -16.93 6.14 9.72
CA ALA A 505 -17.20 6.03 8.28
C ALA A 505 -18.49 6.77 7.89
N GLN A 506 -19.64 6.40 8.48
CA GLN A 506 -20.89 7.10 8.22
C GLN A 506 -20.90 8.52 8.80
N ALA A 507 -20.25 8.73 9.95
CA ALA A 507 -20.18 10.05 10.58
C ALA A 507 -19.44 11.07 9.71
N VAL A 508 -18.43 10.68 8.94
CA VAL A 508 -17.68 11.57 8.03
C VAL A 508 -18.34 11.64 6.65
N LEU A 509 -18.65 10.49 6.04
CA LEU A 509 -19.15 10.43 4.67
C LEU A 509 -20.65 10.79 4.56
N LYS A 510 -21.38 10.80 5.68
CA LYS A 510 -22.82 11.12 5.75
C LYS A 510 -23.69 10.24 4.85
N ARG A 511 -23.33 8.95 4.78
CA ARG A 511 -23.99 7.96 3.94
C ARG A 511 -24.43 6.75 4.78
N PRO A 512 -25.70 6.32 4.69
CA PRO A 512 -26.19 5.15 5.41
C PRO A 512 -25.88 3.83 4.68
N ASP A 513 -25.48 3.86 3.41
CA ASP A 513 -25.22 2.68 2.55
C ASP A 513 -23.76 2.21 2.61
N LEU A 514 -23.12 2.36 3.77
CA LEU A 514 -21.73 1.96 4.00
C LEU A 514 -21.66 0.80 4.96
N TYR A 515 -20.87 -0.20 4.63
CA TYR A 515 -20.74 -1.46 5.35
C TYR A 515 -19.27 -1.76 5.56
N GLY A 516 -18.89 -2.35 6.68
CA GLY A 516 -17.49 -2.71 6.87
C GLY A 516 -17.13 -3.16 8.26
N LYS A 517 -15.86 -3.55 8.42
CA LYS A 517 -15.32 -4.07 9.66
C LYS A 517 -13.86 -3.64 9.82
N THR A 518 -13.54 -3.18 11.02
CA THR A 518 -12.16 -3.00 11.47
C THR A 518 -11.51 -4.34 11.78
N GLY A 519 -10.25 -4.50 11.41
CA GLY A 519 -9.41 -5.62 11.83
C GLY A 519 -8.18 -5.13 12.57
N THR A 520 -7.88 -5.79 13.68
CA THR A 520 -6.64 -5.63 14.43
C THR A 520 -6.22 -7.03 14.86
N THR A 521 -4.96 -7.38 14.65
CA THR A 521 -4.38 -8.66 15.10
C THR A 521 -3.90 -8.58 16.55
N ASN A 522 -3.54 -9.72 17.14
CA ASN A 522 -2.91 -9.73 18.45
C ASN A 522 -1.62 -8.88 18.42
N ASP A 523 -1.32 -8.21 19.52
CA ASP A 523 -0.20 -7.26 19.65
C ASP A 523 -0.20 -6.11 18.62
N SER A 524 -1.31 -5.86 17.92
CA SER A 524 -1.46 -4.80 16.91
C SER A 524 -0.36 -4.85 15.85
N MET A 525 -0.08 -6.04 15.30
CA MET A 525 0.89 -6.18 14.20
C MET A 525 0.33 -5.71 12.85
N ASP A 526 -0.98 -5.89 12.65
CA ASP A 526 -1.70 -5.55 11.42
C ASP A 526 -2.94 -4.71 11.75
N ALA A 527 -3.11 -3.62 11.00
CA ALA A 527 -4.30 -2.80 11.01
C ALA A 527 -5.04 -2.94 9.67
N TRP A 528 -6.31 -3.36 9.75
CA TRP A 528 -7.16 -3.56 8.58
C TRP A 528 -8.42 -2.70 8.65
N PHE A 529 -8.88 -2.28 7.48
CA PHE A 529 -10.27 -1.92 7.28
C PHE A 529 -10.78 -2.59 6.00
N CYS A 530 -11.89 -3.29 6.13
CA CYS A 530 -12.53 -3.99 5.01
C CYS A 530 -13.97 -3.50 4.93
N GLY A 531 -14.32 -2.81 3.84
CA GLY A 531 -15.63 -2.21 3.72
C GLY A 531 -16.08 -2.06 2.28
N PHE A 532 -17.36 -1.78 2.10
CA PHE A 532 -17.97 -1.61 0.80
C PHE A 532 -19.16 -0.63 0.86
N GLN A 533 -19.45 -0.10 -0.31
CA GLN A 533 -20.76 0.32 -0.78
C GLN A 533 -21.18 -0.69 -1.87
N PRO A 534 -22.47 -0.96 -2.14
CA PRO A 534 -22.86 -2.06 -3.03
C PRO A 534 -22.17 -2.11 -4.41
N SER A 535 -21.77 -0.97 -4.97
CA SER A 535 -21.03 -0.87 -6.24
C SER A 535 -19.51 -0.86 -6.10
N LEU A 536 -18.96 -0.78 -4.89
CA LEU A 536 -17.51 -0.62 -4.66
C LEU A 536 -17.07 -1.21 -3.32
N ALA A 537 -16.23 -2.25 -3.36
CA ALA A 537 -15.55 -2.81 -2.20
C ALA A 537 -14.11 -2.29 -2.13
N ALA A 538 -13.68 -1.82 -0.97
CA ALA A 538 -12.31 -1.32 -0.76
C ALA A 538 -11.71 -1.86 0.54
N ILE A 539 -10.45 -2.29 0.45
CA ILE A 539 -9.69 -2.92 1.54
C ILE A 539 -8.39 -2.15 1.77
N VAL A 540 -8.10 -1.88 3.03
CA VAL A 540 -6.86 -1.26 3.47
C VAL A 540 -6.17 -2.17 4.48
N TRP A 541 -4.86 -2.36 4.31
CA TRP A 541 -3.96 -2.97 5.27
C TRP A 541 -2.77 -2.04 5.54
N ILE A 542 -2.34 -1.96 6.79
CA ILE A 542 -1.12 -1.27 7.22
C ILE A 542 -0.40 -2.19 8.23
N GLY A 543 0.90 -2.40 8.02
CA GLY A 543 1.71 -3.32 8.83
C GLY A 543 3.17 -3.30 8.41
N TYR A 544 4.02 -4.02 9.13
CA TYR A 544 5.44 -4.17 8.80
C TYR A 544 5.70 -5.45 8.00
N ASP A 545 6.62 -5.38 7.03
CA ASP A 545 7.06 -6.53 6.24
C ASP A 545 7.46 -7.71 7.11
N THR A 546 8.39 -7.45 8.03
CA THR A 546 8.65 -8.34 9.16
C THR A 546 7.68 -7.97 10.29
N PRO A 547 6.74 -8.86 10.68
CA PRO A 547 5.73 -8.55 11.67
C PRO A 547 6.33 -8.01 12.96
N ARG A 548 5.89 -6.82 13.37
CA ARG A 548 6.19 -6.21 14.66
C ARG A 548 5.06 -5.27 15.04
N LYS A 549 4.99 -4.92 16.32
CA LYS A 549 3.93 -4.11 16.90
C LYS A 549 3.88 -2.70 16.28
N LEU A 550 2.71 -2.28 15.82
CA LEU A 550 2.44 -0.91 15.34
C LEU A 550 2.35 0.08 16.50
N GLY A 551 1.85 -0.38 17.65
CA GLY A 551 1.65 0.40 18.86
C GLY A 551 0.32 0.07 19.53
N ASP A 552 0.21 0.31 20.84
CA ASP A 552 -0.97 -0.07 21.64
C ASP A 552 -2.26 0.65 21.25
N ARG A 553 -2.17 1.74 20.49
CA ARG A 553 -3.33 2.54 20.05
C ARG A 553 -3.57 2.49 18.54
N GLU A 554 -2.76 1.70 17.84
CA GLU A 554 -2.69 1.67 16.39
C GLU A 554 -3.53 0.50 15.88
N THR A 555 -4.84 0.76 15.75
CA THR A 555 -5.85 -0.25 15.40
C THR A 555 -6.37 -0.04 13.97
N GLY A 556 -7.12 -1.02 13.44
CA GLY A 556 -7.81 -0.86 12.16
C GLY A 556 -8.71 0.38 12.08
N GLY A 557 -9.34 0.79 13.20
CA GLY A 557 -10.15 2.01 13.24
C GLY A 557 -9.36 3.32 13.32
N GLY A 558 -8.11 3.26 13.79
CA GLY A 558 -7.21 4.41 13.94
C GLY A 558 -6.32 4.66 12.73
N LEU A 559 -5.88 3.59 12.05
CA LEU A 559 -4.92 3.67 10.94
C LEU A 559 -5.53 3.37 9.58
N ALA A 560 -6.19 2.23 9.42
CA ALA A 560 -6.69 1.79 8.12
C ALA A 560 -8.01 2.47 7.72
N LEU A 561 -8.91 2.70 8.68
CA LEU A 561 -10.21 3.32 8.43
C LEU A 561 -10.12 4.77 7.88
N PRO A 562 -9.25 5.67 8.38
CA PRO A 562 -9.09 7.00 7.79
C PRO A 562 -8.70 6.97 6.30
N VAL A 563 -7.78 6.07 5.92
CA VAL A 563 -7.38 5.87 4.51
C VAL A 563 -8.58 5.46 3.67
N TRP A 564 -9.38 4.51 4.16
CA TRP A 564 -10.59 4.08 3.46
C TRP A 564 -11.61 5.21 3.31
N ILE A 565 -11.83 6.01 4.36
CA ILE A 565 -12.77 7.14 4.32
C ILE A 565 -12.34 8.17 3.27
N GLU A 566 -11.06 8.51 3.23
CA GLU A 566 -10.52 9.48 2.28
C GLU A 566 -10.73 9.02 0.82
N PHE A 567 -10.40 7.76 0.53
CA PHE A 567 -10.66 7.19 -0.79
C PHE A 567 -12.15 7.21 -1.13
N MET A 568 -13.01 6.70 -0.24
CA MET A 568 -14.45 6.59 -0.49
C MET A 568 -15.12 7.96 -0.63
N GLN A 569 -14.58 9.01 -0.02
CA GLN A 569 -15.05 10.38 -0.22
C GLN A 569 -14.91 10.83 -1.68
N THR A 570 -13.84 10.40 -2.36
CA THR A 570 -13.64 10.67 -3.78
C THR A 570 -14.46 9.72 -4.64
N ALA A 571 -14.33 8.42 -4.40
CA ALA A 571 -14.91 7.37 -5.25
C ALA A 571 -16.46 7.34 -5.24
N LEU A 572 -17.09 7.81 -4.15
CA LEU A 572 -18.55 7.82 -4.01
C LEU A 572 -19.22 9.18 -4.25
N LYS A 573 -18.47 10.21 -4.66
CA LYS A 573 -18.99 11.58 -4.79
C LYS A 573 -20.28 11.66 -5.63
N ASP A 574 -20.31 10.93 -6.74
CA ASP A 574 -21.42 10.93 -7.70
C ASP A 574 -22.16 9.57 -7.75
N VAL A 575 -21.95 8.70 -6.76
CA VAL A 575 -22.60 7.40 -6.66
C VAL A 575 -23.90 7.53 -5.87
N PRO A 576 -25.07 7.15 -6.41
CA PRO A 576 -26.34 7.18 -5.67
C PRO A 576 -26.29 6.33 -4.40
N GLN A 577 -27.05 6.72 -3.37
CA GLN A 577 -27.21 5.88 -2.18
C GLN A 577 -28.10 4.68 -2.52
N ALA A 578 -27.63 3.49 -2.17
CA ALA A 578 -28.39 2.26 -2.36
C ALA A 578 -29.12 1.88 -1.05
N PRO A 579 -30.46 1.83 -1.01
CA PRO A 579 -31.18 1.34 0.15
C PRO A 579 -30.91 -0.15 0.35
N LEU A 580 -30.94 -0.60 1.61
CA LEU A 580 -30.85 -2.02 1.93
C LEU A 580 -32.20 -2.69 1.62
N GLU A 581 -32.25 -3.47 0.54
CA GLU A 581 -33.47 -4.16 0.07
C GLU A 581 -33.53 -5.60 0.59
N ALA A 582 -34.66 -5.95 1.20
CA ALA A 582 -34.85 -7.29 1.78
C ALA A 582 -35.18 -8.33 0.69
N PRO A 583 -34.44 -9.45 0.63
CA PRO A 583 -34.77 -10.57 -0.26
C PRO A 583 -35.96 -11.38 0.27
N THR A 584 -36.40 -12.39 -0.49
CA THR A 584 -37.32 -13.41 0.02
C THR A 584 -36.66 -14.27 1.11
N GLY A 585 -37.45 -14.85 2.03
CA GLY A 585 -36.93 -15.71 3.08
C GLY A 585 -36.47 -14.97 4.34
N VAL A 586 -36.76 -13.67 4.45
CA VAL A 586 -36.53 -12.86 5.64
C VAL A 586 -37.78 -12.07 6.02
N MET A 587 -37.92 -11.82 7.32
CA MET A 587 -38.97 -10.97 7.87
C MET A 587 -38.41 -9.94 8.85
N ASN A 588 -39.07 -8.79 8.93
CA ASN A 588 -38.76 -7.75 9.91
C ASN A 588 -39.76 -7.81 11.07
N VAL A 589 -39.25 -7.98 12.29
CA VAL A 589 -40.06 -7.93 13.51
C VAL A 589 -39.47 -6.85 14.42
N ASN A 590 -40.23 -5.79 14.67
CA ASN A 590 -39.85 -4.67 15.54
C ASN A 590 -38.50 -4.00 15.17
N GLY A 591 -38.20 -3.89 13.87
CA GLY A 591 -36.97 -3.26 13.39
C GLY A 591 -35.76 -4.19 13.31
N GLU A 592 -35.94 -5.47 13.65
CA GLU A 592 -34.89 -6.50 13.58
C GLU A 592 -35.23 -7.56 12.54
N TRP A 593 -34.21 -8.09 11.87
CA TRP A 593 -34.38 -9.05 10.77
C TRP A 593 -34.15 -10.48 11.23
N TYR A 594 -34.93 -11.40 10.66
CA TYR A 594 -34.88 -12.83 10.94
C TYR A 594 -35.05 -13.61 9.64
N TYR A 595 -34.54 -14.85 9.59
CA TYR A 595 -35.02 -15.81 8.59
C TYR A 595 -36.44 -16.22 8.96
N ASP A 596 -37.27 -16.49 7.95
CA ASP A 596 -38.67 -16.87 8.15
C ASP A 596 -38.78 -18.09 9.09
N GLU A 597 -37.90 -19.08 8.94
CA GLU A 597 -37.86 -20.27 9.78
C GLU A 597 -37.27 -20.03 11.19
N PHE A 598 -36.46 -18.99 11.37
CA PHE A 598 -35.78 -18.65 12.62
C PHE A 598 -36.29 -17.35 13.23
N GLY A 599 -37.61 -17.15 13.16
CA GLY A 599 -38.26 -16.05 13.85
C GLY A 599 -37.96 -16.01 15.35
N PRO A 600 -38.39 -14.94 16.06
CA PRO A 600 -38.00 -14.69 17.45
C PRO A 600 -38.18 -15.88 18.43
N ALA A 601 -39.14 -16.78 18.17
CA ALA A 601 -39.41 -17.96 18.99
C ALA A 601 -38.66 -19.24 18.56
N ASN A 602 -38.12 -19.29 17.34
CA ASN A 602 -37.64 -20.53 16.70
C ASN A 602 -36.14 -20.51 16.38
N GLY A 603 -35.47 -19.36 16.48
CA GLY A 603 -34.01 -19.25 16.37
C GLY A 603 -33.27 -19.55 17.67
N VAL A 604 -31.94 -19.55 17.62
CA VAL A 604 -31.09 -19.66 18.82
C VAL A 604 -31.32 -18.44 19.71
N SER A 605 -31.89 -18.64 20.90
CA SER A 605 -32.25 -17.54 21.81
C SER A 605 -31.05 -17.04 22.63
N GLY A 606 -30.17 -17.95 23.08
CA GLY A 606 -29.02 -17.61 23.92
C GLY A 606 -27.87 -18.59 23.83
N LEU A 607 -26.64 -18.11 24.11
CA LEU A 607 -25.43 -18.92 24.15
C LEU A 607 -24.50 -18.48 25.30
N GLY A 608 -24.06 -19.45 26.12
CA GLY A 608 -23.13 -19.23 27.24
C GLY A 608 -23.74 -18.49 28.43
N LEU A 609 -25.08 -18.47 28.55
CA LEU A 609 -25.80 -17.76 29.62
C LEU A 609 -25.70 -18.47 30.98
N ASP A 610 -25.47 -19.78 30.97
CA ASP A 610 -25.35 -20.62 32.18
C ASP A 610 -23.89 -20.86 32.59
N ASP A 611 -22.93 -20.23 31.92
CA ASP A 611 -21.51 -20.41 32.21
C ASP A 611 -21.20 -19.95 33.64
N LYS A 612 -20.84 -20.91 34.49
CA LYS A 612 -20.20 -20.60 35.77
C LYS A 612 -18.86 -19.93 35.46
N SER A 613 -18.59 -18.77 36.06
CA SER A 613 -17.26 -18.14 35.95
C SER A 613 -16.19 -19.21 36.20
N PRO A 614 -15.23 -19.40 35.28
CA PRO A 614 -14.18 -20.38 35.49
C PRO A 614 -13.50 -20.08 36.83
N ALA A 615 -13.25 -21.13 37.62
CA ALA A 615 -12.47 -20.98 38.84
C ALA A 615 -11.15 -20.30 38.46
N GLN A 616 -10.76 -19.25 39.18
CA GLN A 616 -9.45 -18.64 38.95
C GLN A 616 -8.40 -19.76 39.01
N SER A 617 -7.58 -19.86 37.96
CA SER A 617 -6.42 -20.75 37.92
C SER A 617 -5.69 -20.65 39.25
N THR A 618 -5.52 -21.78 39.92
CA THR A 618 -4.91 -21.80 41.25
C THR A 618 -3.46 -21.31 41.16
N ASP A 619 -2.92 -20.73 42.24
CA ASP A 619 -1.52 -20.30 42.24
C ASP A 619 -0.55 -21.46 41.95
N ASP A 620 -0.98 -22.70 42.20
CA ASP A 620 -0.24 -23.91 41.88
C ASP A 620 -0.24 -24.25 40.38
N GLU A 621 -1.33 -24.02 39.65
CA GLU A 621 -1.36 -24.12 38.18
C GLU A 621 -0.50 -23.03 37.52
N LYS A 622 -0.52 -21.81 38.05
CA LYS A 622 0.36 -20.73 37.59
C LYS A 622 1.83 -21.01 37.86
N LYS A 623 2.15 -21.60 39.01
CA LYS A 623 3.52 -22.04 39.36
C LYS A 623 3.99 -23.21 38.50
N SER A 624 3.12 -24.17 38.19
CA SER A 624 3.45 -25.30 37.30
C SER A 624 3.82 -24.81 35.89
N ILE A 625 3.13 -23.80 35.38
CA ILE A 625 3.47 -23.14 34.11
C ILE A 625 4.81 -22.42 34.21
N LEU A 626 5.10 -21.73 35.32
CA LEU A 626 6.38 -21.03 35.54
C LEU A 626 7.58 -21.98 35.75
N ASP A 627 7.37 -23.16 36.35
CA ASP A 627 8.42 -24.15 36.58
C ASP A 627 8.80 -24.93 35.30
N LEU A 628 7.89 -25.03 34.32
CA LEU A 628 8.19 -25.51 32.97
C LEU A 628 9.18 -24.60 32.22
N PHE A 629 9.25 -23.31 32.57
CA PHE A 629 10.25 -22.38 32.01
C PHE A 629 11.58 -22.35 32.78
N LYS A 630 11.66 -22.96 33.97
CA LYS A 630 12.89 -23.03 34.77
C LYS A 630 13.70 -24.31 34.54
N THR A 631 13.10 -25.36 33.98
CA THR A 631 13.75 -26.66 33.77
C THR A 631 14.31 -26.86 32.35
N GLY A 632 14.28 -25.80 31.52
CA GLY A 632 14.82 -25.79 30.15
C GLY A 632 16.06 -24.91 29.97
N THR A 633 17.03 -25.00 30.89
CA THR A 633 18.43 -24.54 30.68
C THR A 633 19.37 -25.72 30.71
#